data_AF-A0AAD7D153-F1
#
_entry.id   AF-A0AAD7D153-F1
#
_cell.length_a   1.000
_cell.length_b   1.000
_cell.length_c   1.000
_cell.angle_alpha   90.00
_cell.angle_beta   90.00
_cell.angle_gamma   90.00
#
_symmetry.space_group_name_H-M   'P 1'
#
loop_
_entity.id
_entity.type
_entity.pdbx_description
1 polymer ?
#
loop_
_entity_poly.entity_id
_entity_poly.type
_entity_poly.pdbx_seq_one_letter_code
_entity_poly.pdbx_strand_id
1 'polypeptide(L)'
;MGLTAIVVGAAVFNPLATPFGINLGSMATTGNEVAWVAGTSQCMNVIVGPSDANYDSHPSNLNGQTFTVEGCGGGGIWINDADGNIYAQCGAFSEADVCGVHTTAHCI
;
A
#
# COMPACT_ATOMS: atom_id res chain seq x y z
N MET A 1 31.32 17.78 -28.87
CA MET A 1 31.49 17.51 -27.44
C MET A 1 30.09 17.36 -26.88
N GLY A 2 29.66 16.13 -26.62
CA GLY A 2 28.27 15.81 -26.29
C GLY A 2 27.97 16.11 -24.82
N LEU A 3 26.92 16.88 -24.57
CA LEU A 3 26.29 16.94 -23.25
C LEU A 3 25.41 15.69 -23.10
N THR A 4 25.83 14.79 -22.22
CA THR A 4 24.98 13.68 -21.77
C THR A 4 23.88 14.27 -20.89
N ALA A 5 22.65 14.29 -21.38
CA ALA A 5 21.49 14.56 -20.54
C ALA A 5 21.31 13.40 -19.56
N ILE A 6 21.46 13.66 -18.27
CA ILE A 6 21.01 12.75 -17.23
C ILE A 6 19.48 12.83 -17.28
N VAL A 7 18.84 11.89 -17.97
CA VAL A 7 17.42 11.61 -17.75
C VAL A 7 17.35 10.97 -16.37
N VAL A 8 17.29 11.80 -15.33
CA VAL A 8 16.73 11.37 -14.06
C VAL A 8 15.28 11.06 -14.40
N GLY A 9 14.97 9.79 -14.61
CA GLY A 9 13.61 9.33 -14.83
C GLY A 9 12.81 9.69 -13.59
N ALA A 10 12.25 10.90 -13.54
CA ALA A 10 11.16 11.21 -12.65
C ALA A 10 10.04 10.26 -13.07
N ALA A 11 9.83 9.19 -12.31
CA ALA A 11 8.60 8.43 -12.41
C ALA A 11 7.49 9.46 -12.23
N VAL A 12 6.76 9.72 -13.31
CA VAL A 12 5.60 10.61 -13.26
C VAL A 12 4.57 9.82 -12.47
N PHE A 13 4.50 10.09 -11.16
CA PHE A 13 3.46 9.56 -10.29
C PHE A 13 2.15 10.21 -10.74
N ASN A 14 1.42 9.52 -11.62
CA ASN A 14 0.04 9.86 -11.89
C ASN A 14 -0.77 9.27 -10.73
N PRO A 15 -1.34 10.10 -9.83
CA PRO A 15 -2.27 9.59 -8.83
C PRO A 15 -3.41 8.89 -9.58
N LEU A 16 -3.70 7.64 -9.19
CA LEU A 16 -4.83 6.90 -9.73
C LEU A 16 -6.10 7.57 -9.22
N ALA A 17 -7.08 7.73 -10.10
CA ALA A 17 -8.39 8.20 -9.69
C ALA A 17 -9.03 7.16 -8.75
N THR A 18 -9.46 7.61 -7.59
CA THR A 18 -10.23 6.82 -6.63
C THR A 18 -11.67 6.60 -7.16
N PRO A 19 -12.36 5.51 -6.74
CA PRO A 19 -11.87 4.44 -5.87
C PRO A 19 -11.05 3.38 -6.64
N PHE A 20 -9.99 2.88 -6.01
CA PHE A 20 -9.21 1.72 -6.47
C PHE A 20 -9.04 0.72 -5.32
N GLY A 21 -8.87 -0.56 -5.63
CA GLY A 21 -8.60 -1.55 -4.59
C GLY A 21 -7.23 -1.37 -3.95
N ILE A 22 -7.11 -1.65 -2.65
CA ILE A 22 -5.84 -1.61 -1.91
C ILE A 22 -5.55 -3.01 -1.39
N ASN A 23 -4.34 -3.49 -1.62
CA ASN A 23 -3.84 -4.74 -1.04
C ASN A 23 -3.02 -4.44 0.21
N LEU A 24 -3.07 -5.35 1.17
CA LEU A 24 -2.24 -5.38 2.37
C LEU A 24 -1.39 -6.64 2.38
N GLY A 25 -0.24 -6.55 3.02
CA GLY A 25 0.69 -7.67 3.15
C GLY A 25 1.83 -7.37 4.09
N SER A 26 2.74 -8.33 4.25
CA SER A 26 3.92 -8.20 5.10
C SER A 26 5.21 -8.49 4.33
N MET A 27 6.26 -7.71 4.60
CA MET A 27 7.59 -7.95 4.05
C MET A 27 8.26 -9.14 4.76
N ALA A 28 8.60 -10.20 4.03
CA ALA A 28 9.25 -11.39 4.57
C ALA A 28 10.61 -11.10 5.24
N THR A 29 11.32 -10.06 4.80
CA THR A 29 12.67 -9.74 5.31
C THR A 29 12.66 -8.87 6.58
N THR A 30 11.66 -8.02 6.76
CA THR A 30 11.59 -7.06 7.87
C THR A 30 10.41 -7.29 8.80
N GLY A 31 9.42 -8.07 8.35
CA GLY A 31 8.13 -8.22 8.99
C GLY A 31 7.22 -6.98 8.88
N ASN A 32 7.66 -5.92 8.21
CA ASN A 32 6.87 -4.69 8.12
C ASN A 32 5.58 -4.92 7.37
N GLU A 33 4.51 -4.31 7.85
CA GLU A 33 3.22 -4.28 7.16
C GLU A 33 3.29 -3.24 6.04
N VAL A 34 2.76 -3.62 4.89
CA VAL A 34 2.83 -2.83 3.66
C VAL A 34 1.49 -2.79 2.93
N ALA A 35 1.30 -1.76 2.12
CA ALA A 35 0.16 -1.61 1.24
C ALA A 35 0.58 -1.27 -0.20
N TRP A 36 -0.20 -1.69 -1.18
CA TRP A 36 -0.04 -1.31 -2.58
C TRP A 36 -1.40 -1.25 -3.29
N VAL A 37 -1.44 -0.55 -4.42
CA VAL A 37 -2.66 -0.47 -5.25
C VAL A 37 -2.90 -1.80 -5.93
N ALA A 38 -4.10 -2.35 -5.84
CA ALA A 38 -4.49 -3.56 -6.55
C ALA A 38 -4.28 -3.43 -8.06
N GLY A 39 -3.75 -4.48 -8.69
CA GLY A 39 -3.36 -4.46 -10.10
C GLY A 39 -1.99 -3.82 -10.38
N THR A 40 -1.31 -3.28 -9.36
CA THR A 40 0.09 -2.84 -9.46
C THR A 40 1.03 -3.85 -8.81
N SER A 41 2.33 -3.74 -9.11
CA SER A 41 3.33 -4.66 -8.54
C SER A 41 3.51 -4.42 -7.03
N GLN A 42 3.63 -5.50 -6.26
CA GLN A 42 4.03 -5.48 -4.85
C GLN A 42 5.36 -4.75 -4.60
N CYS A 43 6.22 -4.59 -5.61
CA CYS A 43 7.46 -3.82 -5.50
C CYS A 43 7.23 -2.31 -5.33
N MET A 44 6.01 -1.83 -5.62
CA MET A 44 5.58 -0.43 -5.44
C MET A 44 4.86 -0.23 -4.10
N ASN A 45 5.10 -1.12 -3.15
CA ASN A 45 4.49 -1.03 -1.83
C ASN A 45 5.00 0.17 -1.03
N VAL A 46 4.22 0.53 -0.02
CA VAL A 46 4.60 1.49 1.01
C VAL A 46 4.45 0.84 2.37
N ILE A 47 5.33 1.19 3.30
CA ILE A 47 5.28 0.67 4.68
C ILE A 47 4.16 1.41 5.41
N VAL A 48 3.21 0.65 5.96
CA VAL A 48 2.11 1.18 6.78
C VAL A 48 2.38 1.06 8.27
N GLY A 49 3.27 0.14 8.65
CA GLY A 49 3.78 0.08 10.01
C GLY A 49 4.87 -0.97 10.19
N PRO A 50 5.57 -0.93 11.33
CA PRO A 50 6.59 -1.92 11.64
C PRO A 50 5.96 -3.27 11.99
N SER A 51 6.75 -4.34 11.89
CA SER A 51 6.35 -5.67 12.36
C SER A 51 5.93 -5.59 13.83
N ASP A 52 4.85 -6.27 14.20
CA ASP A 52 4.43 -6.46 15.60
C ASP A 52 3.97 -5.19 16.35
N ALA A 53 3.85 -4.05 15.69
CA ALA A 53 3.20 -2.86 16.24
C ALA A 53 1.79 -2.70 15.69
N ASN A 54 0.89 -2.12 16.49
CA ASN A 54 -0.39 -1.70 15.96
C ASN A 54 -0.15 -0.53 14.98
N TYR A 55 -0.35 -0.80 13.68
CA TYR A 55 -0.25 0.18 12.61
C TYR A 55 -1.58 0.89 12.33
N ASP A 56 -2.59 0.67 13.17
CA ASP A 56 -3.85 1.40 13.16
C ASP A 56 -3.64 2.90 13.23
N SER A 57 -4.43 3.62 12.43
CA SER A 57 -4.49 5.07 12.39
C SER A 57 -3.15 5.75 12.06
N HIS A 58 -2.13 5.00 11.61
CA HIS A 58 -0.87 5.57 11.15
C HIS A 58 -0.99 6.02 9.69
N PRO A 59 -0.84 7.33 9.42
CA PRO A 59 -0.99 7.85 8.07
C PRO A 59 0.18 7.41 7.19
N SER A 60 -0.16 6.88 6.02
CA SER A 60 0.78 6.45 5.00
C SER A 60 0.41 7.10 3.67
N ASN A 61 1.39 7.33 2.80
CA ASN A 61 1.13 7.85 1.46
C ASN A 61 1.21 6.73 0.44
N LEU A 62 0.12 6.45 -0.26
CA LEU A 62 0.06 5.49 -1.35
C LEU A 62 -0.43 6.22 -2.59
N ASN A 63 0.41 6.24 -3.62
CA ASN A 63 0.07 6.82 -4.91
C ASN A 63 -0.39 8.30 -4.86
N GLY A 64 0.26 9.10 -4.00
CA GLY A 64 -0.06 10.52 -3.82
C GLY A 64 -1.26 10.80 -2.89
N GLN A 65 -1.94 9.76 -2.40
CA GLN A 65 -3.05 9.84 -1.45
C GLN A 65 -2.58 9.46 -0.06
N THR A 66 -2.99 10.21 0.97
CA THR A 66 -2.80 9.77 2.35
C THR A 66 -3.94 8.84 2.74
N PHE A 67 -3.59 7.73 3.37
CA PHE A 67 -4.55 6.76 3.89
C PHE A 67 -4.17 6.31 5.30
N THR A 68 -5.14 5.83 6.07
CA THR A 68 -4.92 5.13 7.33
C THR A 68 -5.55 3.75 7.25
N VAL A 69 -4.84 2.74 7.73
CA VAL A 69 -5.43 1.43 8.00
C VAL A 69 -6.02 1.45 9.41
N GLU A 70 -7.17 0.82 9.58
CA GLU A 70 -7.90 0.79 10.84
C GLU A 70 -8.40 -0.63 11.12
N GLY A 71 -8.71 -0.91 12.39
CA GLY A 71 -9.30 -2.19 12.81
C GLY A 71 -8.30 -3.34 12.97
N CYS A 72 -7.00 -3.05 13.06
CA CYS A 72 -5.91 -4.00 13.30
C CYS A 72 -6.01 -4.72 14.67
N GLY A 73 -7.02 -4.42 15.48
CA GLY A 73 -7.35 -5.09 16.76
C GLY A 73 -8.41 -6.20 16.70
N GLY A 74 -8.79 -6.69 15.51
CA GLY A 74 -9.70 -7.84 15.37
C GLY A 74 -11.18 -7.49 15.13
N GLY A 75 -11.50 -6.21 14.93
CA GLY A 75 -12.83 -5.74 14.54
C GLY A 75 -13.15 -5.89 13.05
N GLY A 76 -12.18 -6.36 12.26
CA GLY A 76 -12.18 -6.28 10.80
C GLY A 76 -11.36 -5.08 10.34
N ILE A 77 -10.53 -5.25 9.31
CA ILE A 77 -9.67 -4.18 8.79
C ILE A 77 -10.48 -3.30 7.83
N TRP A 78 -10.25 -2.00 7.83
CA TRP A 78 -10.69 -1.08 6.78
C TRP A 78 -9.65 0.01 6.53
N ILE A 79 -9.81 0.75 5.42
CA ILE A 79 -8.90 1.84 5.06
C ILE A 79 -9.71 3.11 4.83
N ASN A 80 -9.25 4.23 5.39
CA ASN A 80 -9.78 5.56 5.05
C ASN A 80 -8.74 6.31 4.20
N ASP A 81 -9.17 7.01 3.15
CA ASP A 81 -8.32 7.97 2.45
C ASP A 81 -8.63 9.43 2.82
N ALA A 82 -7.75 10.33 2.42
CA ALA A 82 -7.87 11.77 2.67
C ALA A 82 -9.06 12.43 1.94
N ASP A 83 -9.58 11.79 0.89
CA ASP A 83 -10.74 12.25 0.14
C ASP A 83 -12.06 11.81 0.79
N GLY A 84 -12.00 11.02 1.86
CA GLY A 84 -13.16 10.54 2.61
C GLY A 84 -13.76 9.24 2.09
N ASN A 85 -13.07 8.52 1.19
CA ASN A 85 -13.47 7.17 0.80
C ASN A 85 -13.08 6.17 1.88
N ILE A 86 -13.92 5.13 2.01
CA ILE A 86 -13.71 4.04 2.96
C ILE A 86 -13.70 2.73 2.19
N TYR A 87 -12.57 2.03 2.27
CA TYR A 87 -12.39 0.68 1.72
C TYR A 87 -12.67 -0.31 2.86
N ALA A 88 -13.95 -0.57 3.10
CA ALA A 88 -14.41 -1.39 4.22
C ALA A 88 -14.51 -2.88 3.87
N GLN A 89 -14.48 -3.24 2.59
CA GLN A 89 -14.59 -4.63 2.16
C GLN A 89 -13.20 -5.27 2.11
N CYS A 90 -12.52 -5.33 3.26
CA CYS A 90 -11.24 -6.03 3.38
C CYS A 90 -11.46 -7.52 3.62
N GLY A 91 -11.04 -8.35 2.67
CA GLY A 91 -11.10 -9.79 2.74
C GLY A 91 -9.73 -10.44 2.63
N ALA A 92 -9.59 -11.66 3.17
CA ALA A 92 -8.39 -12.46 2.96
C ALA A 92 -8.17 -12.66 1.46
N PHE A 93 -6.96 -12.35 1.01
CA PHE A 93 -6.57 -12.45 -0.39
C PHE A 93 -5.12 -12.93 -0.46
N SER A 94 -4.78 -13.67 -1.51
CA SER A 94 -3.44 -14.19 -1.71
C SER A 94 -3.11 -14.17 -3.19
N GLU A 95 -1.90 -13.72 -3.49
CA GLU A 95 -1.27 -13.76 -4.80
C GLU A 95 0.19 -14.21 -4.62
N ALA A 96 0.90 -14.48 -5.71
CA ALA A 96 2.30 -14.92 -5.62
C ALA A 96 3.16 -13.84 -4.95
N ASP A 97 4.07 -14.27 -4.07
CA ASP A 97 5.00 -13.36 -3.41
C ASP A 97 5.98 -12.77 -4.43
N VAL A 98 6.05 -11.45 -4.48
CA VAL A 98 6.92 -10.67 -5.35
C VAL A 98 7.60 -9.58 -4.52
N CYS A 99 8.87 -9.32 -4.78
CA CYS A 99 9.66 -8.35 -4.00
C CYS A 99 9.68 -8.64 -2.49
N GLY A 100 9.53 -9.91 -2.11
CA GLY A 100 9.56 -10.34 -0.71
C GLY A 100 8.34 -9.92 0.09
N VAL A 101 7.21 -9.61 -0.56
CA VAL A 101 5.95 -9.27 0.09
C VAL A 101 5.02 -10.48 0.07
N HIS A 102 4.43 -10.80 1.21
CA HIS A 102 3.38 -11.80 1.35
C HIS A 102 2.02 -11.10 1.47
N THR A 103 1.09 -11.43 0.59
CA THR A 103 -0.23 -10.78 0.57
C THR A 103 -1.17 -11.37 1.61
N THR A 104 -1.85 -10.51 2.37
CA THR A 104 -2.75 -10.92 3.45
C THR A 104 -4.21 -10.52 3.21
N ALA A 105 -4.45 -9.35 2.58
CA ALA A 105 -5.79 -8.87 2.35
C ALA A 105 -5.94 -7.99 1.10
N HIS A 106 -7.18 -7.88 0.63
CA HIS A 106 -7.61 -6.96 -0.43
C HIS A 106 -8.85 -6.20 0.04
N CYS A 107 -8.82 -4.87 -0.12
CA CYS A 107 -9.85 -3.93 0.32
C CYS A 107 -10.42 -3.15 -0.86
N ILE A 108 -11.74 -3.04 -0.93
CA ILE A 108 -12.51 -2.20 -1.87
C ILE A 108 -13.55 -1.35 -1.16
#